data_AF-A0AAV0Z153-F1
#
_entry.id   AF-A0AAV0Z153-F1
#
_cell.length_a   1.000
_cell.length_b   1.000
_cell.length_c   1.000
_cell.angle_alpha   90.00
_cell.angle_beta   90.00
_cell.angle_gamma   90.00
#
_symmetry.space_group_name_H-M   'P 1'
#
loop_
_entity.id
_entity.type
_entity.pdbx_description
1 polymer ?
#
loop_
_entity_poly.entity_id
_entity_poly.type
_entity_poly.pdbx_seq_one_letter_code
_entity_poly.pdbx_strand_id
1 'polypeptide(L)'
;MVLRMCSKYYDAYGIVKYLDNETMSKFESIIQGMAASSLRCIAFAYAEVDVQELGDERENSGIVVKDNGLTLLGLVGIKDPCRPGVKTAVEACHHAGVNVKMITVIVSAHTVNMFLKGKHEYHGLNQTTLIGSKYSALNNKTA
;
A
#
# COMPACT_ATOMS: atom_id res chain seq x y z
N MET A 1 -7.43 -1.62 -6.98
CA MET A 1 -7.10 -0.43 -6.18
C MET A 1 -8.24 0.57 -6.33
N VAL A 2 -8.80 1.09 -5.24
CA VAL A 2 -10.00 1.96 -5.26
C VAL A 2 -9.89 3.11 -6.27
N LEU A 3 -8.71 3.73 -6.38
CA LEU A 3 -8.45 4.79 -7.36
C LEU A 3 -8.85 4.40 -8.80
N ARG A 4 -8.61 3.15 -9.22
CA ARG A 4 -8.96 2.67 -10.56
C ARG A 4 -10.46 2.50 -10.80
N MET A 5 -11.26 2.52 -9.74
CA MET A 5 -12.72 2.46 -9.80
C MET A 5 -13.36 3.85 -9.75
N CYS A 6 -12.54 4.91 -9.68
CA CYS A 6 -13.01 6.29 -9.63
C CYS A 6 -13.02 6.91 -11.03
N SER A 7 -14.12 7.58 -11.39
CA SER A 7 -14.20 8.43 -12.60
C SER A 7 -14.14 9.92 -12.27
N LYS A 8 -14.29 10.26 -10.99
CA LYS A 8 -14.29 11.64 -10.50
C LYS A 8 -13.44 11.76 -9.24
N TYR A 9 -13.07 12.99 -8.89
CA TYR A 9 -12.40 13.31 -7.63
C TYR A 9 -12.78 14.71 -7.15
N TYR A 10 -12.63 14.97 -5.86
CA TYR A 10 -12.68 16.32 -5.30
C TYR A 10 -11.31 17.00 -5.36
N ASP A 11 -11.28 18.24 -5.84
CA ASP A 11 -10.09 19.08 -5.71
C ASP A 11 -9.99 19.76 -4.33
N ALA A 12 -8.93 20.55 -4.13
CA ALA A 12 -8.68 21.25 -2.87
C ALA A 12 -9.75 22.29 -2.49
N TYR A 13 -10.61 22.68 -3.43
CA TYR A 13 -11.71 23.62 -3.22
C TYR A 13 -13.05 22.90 -3.00
N GLY A 14 -13.06 21.57 -2.97
CA GLY A 14 -14.28 20.78 -2.84
C GLY A 14 -15.10 20.75 -4.13
N ILE A 15 -14.49 21.01 -5.30
CA ILE A 15 -15.15 20.92 -6.59
C ILE A 15 -14.90 19.54 -7.20
N VAL A 16 -15.98 18.88 -7.65
CA VAL A 16 -15.91 17.58 -8.32
C VAL A 16 -15.39 17.77 -9.74
N LYS A 17 -14.36 17.01 -10.10
CA LYS A 17 -13.75 16.98 -11.44
C LYS A 17 -13.65 15.56 -11.97
N TYR A 18 -13.62 15.42 -13.28
CA TYR A 18 -13.35 14.14 -13.93
C TYR A 18 -11.90 13.73 -13.72
N LEU A 19 -11.70 12.45 -13.48
CA LEU A 19 -10.39 11.84 -13.33
C LEU A 19 -9.88 11.42 -14.71
N ASP A 20 -9.10 12.29 -15.36
CA ASP A 20 -8.41 11.97 -16.61
C ASP A 20 -7.12 11.19 -16.37
N ASN A 21 -6.49 10.72 -17.46
CA ASN A 21 -5.27 9.91 -17.38
C ASN A 21 -4.09 10.66 -16.73
N GLU A 22 -3.99 11.98 -16.95
CA GLU A 22 -2.92 12.80 -16.37
C GLU A 22 -3.10 12.90 -14.84
N THR A 23 -4.31 13.19 -14.39
CA THR A 23 -4.65 13.30 -12.97
C THR A 23 -4.58 11.95 -12.27
N MET A 24 -5.03 10.88 -12.92
CA MET A 24 -4.84 9.51 -12.45
C MET A 24 -3.35 9.23 -12.18
N SER A 25 -2.48 9.56 -13.14
CA SER A 25 -1.03 9.37 -13.00
C SER A 25 -0.45 10.19 -11.84
N LYS A 26 -0.96 11.40 -11.60
CA LYS A 26 -0.57 12.24 -10.44
C LYS A 26 -0.94 11.55 -9.12
N PHE A 27 -2.15 11.01 -8.99
CA PHE A 27 -2.55 10.28 -7.78
C PHE A 27 -1.74 8.98 -7.59
N GLU A 28 -1.46 8.23 -8.65
CA GLU A 28 -0.59 7.05 -8.57
C GLU A 28 0.83 7.43 -8.08
N SER A 29 1.38 8.55 -8.56
CA SER A 29 2.66 9.08 -8.09
C SER A 29 2.62 9.47 -6.61
N ILE A 30 1.53 10.11 -6.15
CA ILE A 30 1.33 10.41 -4.72
C ILE A 30 1.29 9.13 -3.88
N ILE A 31 0.53 8.12 -4.30
CA ILE A 31 0.45 6.82 -3.61
C ILE A 31 1.83 6.17 -3.54
N GLN A 32 2.59 6.20 -4.64
CA GLN A 32 3.95 5.67 -4.67
C GLN A 32 4.88 6.44 -3.73
N GLY A 33 4.77 7.76 -3.66
CA GLY A 33 5.51 8.60 -2.72
C GLY A 33 5.17 8.30 -1.25
N MET A 34 3.88 8.09 -0.94
CA MET A 34 3.43 7.65 0.39
C MET A 34 4.05 6.29 0.75
N ALA A 35 4.02 5.33 -0.18
CA ALA A 35 4.60 4.01 0.03
C ALA A 35 6.13 4.05 0.20
N ALA A 36 6.83 4.87 -0.59
CA ALA A 36 8.27 5.10 -0.44
C ALA A 36 8.62 5.71 0.93
N SER A 37 7.72 6.53 1.47
CA SER A 37 7.80 7.10 2.82
C SER A 37 7.32 6.14 3.92
N SER A 38 7.08 4.86 3.60
CA SER A 38 6.58 3.82 4.51
C SER A 38 5.24 4.15 5.16
N LEU A 39 4.36 4.85 4.44
CA LEU A 39 2.98 5.11 4.87
C LEU A 39 2.04 4.04 4.27
N ARG A 40 1.08 3.59 5.08
CA ARG A 40 -0.06 2.81 4.59
C ARG A 40 -1.07 3.76 3.97
N CYS A 41 -1.19 3.75 2.65
CA CYS A 41 -2.15 4.56 1.94
C CYS A 41 -3.55 3.95 1.99
N ILE A 42 -4.55 4.75 2.35
CA ILE A 42 -5.97 4.42 2.30
C ILE A 42 -6.65 5.46 1.41
N ALA A 43 -7.44 4.99 0.44
CA ALA A 43 -8.23 5.84 -0.43
C ALA A 43 -9.68 5.84 0.05
N PHE A 44 -10.28 7.01 0.16
CA PHE A 44 -11.70 7.19 0.47
C PHE A 44 -12.42 7.60 -0.80
N ALA A 45 -13.51 6.91 -1.13
CA ALA A 45 -14.34 7.19 -2.28
C ALA A 45 -15.79 6.81 -1.97
N TYR A 46 -16.73 7.41 -2.68
CA TYR A 46 -18.16 7.12 -2.54
C TYR A 46 -18.82 6.98 -3.91
N ALA A 47 -19.96 6.30 -3.93
CA ALA A 47 -20.88 6.28 -5.06
C ALA A 47 -22.16 7.01 -4.65
N GLU A 48 -22.74 7.78 -5.55
CA GLU A 48 -24.12 8.24 -5.42
C GLU A 48 -25.01 7.14 -5.97
N VAL A 49 -26.01 6.74 -5.19
CA VAL A 49 -26.99 5.71 -5.57
C VAL A 49 -28.34 6.38 -5.55
N ASP A 50 -29.09 6.27 -6.65
CA ASP A 50 -30.47 6.75 -6.66
C ASP A 50 -31.32 5.82 -5.79
N VAL A 51 -32.18 6.40 -4.95
CA VAL A 51 -33.10 5.67 -4.08
C VAL A 51 -34.04 4.77 -4.90
N GLN A 52 -34.29 5.12 -6.18
CA GLN A 52 -35.07 4.28 -7.09
C GLN A 52 -34.32 3.04 -7.61
N GLU A 53 -32.98 3.06 -7.60
CA GLU A 53 -32.13 1.92 -7.97
C GLU A 53 -31.90 0.95 -6.80
N LEU A 54 -32.29 1.35 -5.58
CA LEU A 54 -32.38 0.46 -4.42
C LEU A 54 -33.66 -0.36 -4.59
N GLY A 55 -33.54 -1.58 -5.11
CA GLY A 55 -34.65 -2.52 -5.16
C GLY A 55 -35.29 -2.72 -3.77
N ASP A 56 -36.51 -3.27 -3.74
CA ASP A 56 -37.23 -3.60 -2.50
C ASP A 56 -36.28 -4.29 -1.51
N GLU A 57 -36.21 -3.84 -0.25
CA GLU A 57 -35.27 -4.29 0.79
C GLU A 57 -35.28 -5.82 1.05
N ARG A 58 -36.21 -6.53 0.44
CA ARG A 58 -36.43 -7.98 0.51
C ARG A 58 -35.57 -8.78 -0.47
N GLU A 59 -35.09 -8.16 -1.55
CA GLU A 59 -34.07 -8.79 -2.40
C GLU A 59 -32.70 -8.31 -1.96
N ASN A 60 -31.92 -9.22 -1.36
CA ASN A 60 -30.54 -9.01 -0.95
C ASN A 60 -29.58 -8.89 -2.17
N SER A 61 -30.06 -8.34 -3.29
CA SER A 61 -29.29 -8.01 -4.49
C SER A 61 -28.50 -6.74 -4.20
N GLY A 62 -27.38 -6.92 -3.49
CA GLY A 62 -26.52 -5.82 -3.06
C GLY A 62 -26.26 -4.80 -4.18
N ILE A 63 -26.18 -3.53 -3.78
CA ILE A 63 -25.98 -2.37 -4.67
C ILE A 63 -24.83 -2.65 -5.65
N VAL A 64 -25.15 -2.75 -6.94
CA VAL A 64 -24.17 -2.95 -7.99
C VAL A 64 -23.56 -1.61 -8.35
N VAL A 65 -22.46 -1.26 -7.68
CA VAL A 65 -21.65 -0.10 -8.07
C VAL A 65 -21.06 -0.39 -9.46
N LYS A 66 -21.45 0.41 -10.46
CA LYS A 66 -20.91 0.32 -11.82
C LYS A 66 -19.38 0.46 -11.78
N ASP A 67 -18.68 -0.28 -12.64
CA ASP A 67 -17.25 -0.05 -12.87
C ASP A 67 -17.04 1.42 -13.24
N ASN A 68 -16.07 2.08 -12.59
CA ASN A 68 -15.78 3.51 -12.68
C ASN A 68 -16.88 4.44 -12.11
N GLY A 69 -17.79 3.94 -11.27
CA GLY A 69 -18.86 4.74 -10.65
C GLY A 69 -18.45 5.58 -9.43
N LEU A 70 -17.21 5.48 -8.95
CA LEU A 70 -16.80 6.14 -7.71
C LEU A 70 -16.30 7.58 -7.93
N THR A 71 -16.50 8.41 -6.91
CA THR A 71 -15.87 9.72 -6.75
C THR A 71 -14.85 9.65 -5.61
N LEU A 72 -13.58 9.91 -5.92
CA LEU A 72 -12.50 9.94 -4.94
C LEU A 72 -12.63 11.18 -4.05
N LEU A 73 -12.70 10.96 -2.73
CA LEU A 73 -12.68 12.02 -1.72
C LEU A 73 -11.25 12.43 -1.38
N GLY A 74 -10.34 11.46 -1.27
CA GLY A 74 -8.95 11.73 -0.95
C GLY A 74 -8.13 10.50 -0.57
N LEU A 75 -6.85 10.75 -0.32
CA LEU A 75 -5.87 9.76 0.09
C LEU A 75 -5.33 10.11 1.48
N VAL A 76 -5.23 9.11 2.35
CA VAL A 76 -4.65 9.26 3.69
C VAL A 76 -3.49 8.29 3.85
N GLY A 77 -2.32 8.82 4.20
CA GLY A 77 -1.15 8.03 4.56
C GLY A 77 -1.06 7.84 6.06
N ILE A 78 -1.20 6.59 6.54
CA ILE A 78 -1.07 6.26 7.96
C ILE A 78 0.36 5.77 8.23
N LYS A 79 1.02 6.40 9.20
CA LYS A 79 2.33 5.95 9.67
C LYS A 79 2.14 4.96 10.82
N ASP A 80 2.82 3.82 10.73
CA ASP A 80 2.95 2.86 11.82
C ASP A 80 4.39 2.95 12.36
N PRO A 81 4.64 3.79 13.38
CA PRO A 81 6.00 3.99 13.89
C PRO A 81 6.51 2.72 14.55
N CYS A 82 7.80 2.45 14.43
CA CYS A 82 8.44 1.38 15.18
C CYS A 82 8.20 1.59 16.69
N ARG A 83 8.02 0.50 17.43
CA ARG A 83 7.97 0.58 18.90
C ARG A 83 9.26 1.21 19.45
N PRO A 84 9.18 2.05 20.48
CA PRO A 84 10.37 2.56 21.17
C PRO A 84 11.30 1.42 21.58
N GLY A 85 12.62 1.64 21.49
CA GLY A 85 13.64 0.66 21.88
C GLY A 85 13.96 -0.43 20.86
N VAL A 86 13.14 -0.64 19.82
CA VAL A 86 13.41 -1.66 18.78
C VAL A 86 14.75 -1.41 18.08
N LYS A 87 15.06 -0.15 17.75
CA LYS A 87 16.33 0.22 17.11
C LYS A 87 17.54 -0.17 17.97
N THR A 88 17.49 0.17 19.26
CA THR A 88 18.54 -0.15 20.23
C THR A 88 18.71 -1.65 20.42
N ALA A 89 17.61 -2.41 20.48
CA ALA A 89 17.66 -3.87 20.57
C ALA A 89 18.32 -4.52 19.34
N VAL A 90 17.98 -4.05 18.13
CA VAL A 90 18.60 -4.54 16.89
C VAL A 90 20.09 -4.21 16.84
N GLU A 91 20.48 -2.99 17.26
CA GLU A 91 21.89 -2.59 17.34
C GLU A 91 22.69 -3.44 18.35
N ALA A 92 22.11 -3.75 19.51
CA ALA A 92 22.74 -4.62 20.50
C ALA A 92 22.95 -6.05 19.97
N CYS A 93 21.97 -6.61 19.23
CA CYS A 93 22.13 -7.90 18.55
C CYS A 93 23.28 -7.87 17.53
N HIS A 94 23.37 -6.82 16.72
CA HIS A 94 24.45 -6.68 15.74
C HIS A 94 25.83 -6.57 16.42
N HIS A 95 25.96 -5.81 17.52
CA HIS A 95 27.22 -5.74 18.29
C HIS A 95 27.62 -7.09 18.91
N ALA A 96 26.65 -7.93 19.25
CA ALA A 96 26.90 -9.29 19.72
C ALA A 96 27.21 -10.30 18.60
N GLY A 97 27.27 -9.86 17.33
CA GLY A 97 27.52 -10.73 16.18
C GLY A 97 26.28 -11.51 15.71
N VAL A 98 25.08 -11.20 16.21
CA VAL A 98 23.82 -11.84 15.81
C VAL A 98 23.24 -11.16 14.58
N ASN A 99 22.95 -11.92 13.53
CA ASN A 99 22.37 -11.41 12.29
C ASN A 99 20.83 -11.35 12.38
N VAL A 100 20.26 -10.14 12.39
CA VAL A 100 18.80 -9.95 12.51
C VAL A 100 18.14 -9.92 11.14
N LYS A 101 17.10 -10.74 10.93
CA LYS A 101 16.31 -10.79 9.69
C LYS A 101 14.86 -10.40 9.95
N MET A 102 14.29 -9.60 9.06
CA MET A 102 12.86 -9.23 9.10
C MET A 102 12.07 -10.10 8.12
N ILE A 103 10.99 -10.71 8.61
CA ILE A 103 10.02 -11.46 7.81
C ILE A 103 8.67 -10.78 7.95
N THR A 104 8.02 -10.52 6.83
CA THR A 104 6.72 -9.84 6.78
C THR A 104 5.93 -10.29 5.57
N VAL A 105 4.61 -10.38 5.74
CA VAL A 105 3.67 -10.81 4.69
C VAL A 105 2.87 -9.65 4.11
N ILE A 106 3.00 -8.44 4.67
CA ILE A 106 2.09 -7.32 4.41
C ILE A 106 2.79 -6.05 3.92
N VAL A 107 4.11 -5.91 4.08
CA VAL A 107 4.80 -4.67 3.70
C VAL A 107 5.70 -4.83 2.47
N SER A 108 5.80 -3.75 1.68
CA SER A 108 6.69 -3.66 0.53
C SER A 108 8.17 -3.69 0.98
N ALA A 109 9.06 -4.12 0.08
CA ALA A 109 10.51 -4.12 0.29
C ALA A 109 11.04 -2.75 0.75
N HIS A 110 10.41 -1.65 0.33
CA HIS A 110 10.77 -0.30 0.73
C HIS A 110 10.61 -0.07 2.25
N THR A 111 9.51 -0.56 2.81
CA THR A 111 9.23 -0.48 4.25
C THR A 111 10.24 -1.32 5.04
N VAL A 112 10.55 -2.53 4.57
CA VAL A 112 11.57 -3.39 5.20
C VAL A 112 12.92 -2.69 5.26
N ASN A 113 13.34 -2.05 4.15
CA ASN A 113 14.63 -1.37 4.06
C ASN A 113 14.72 -0.15 5.01
N MET A 114 13.60 0.58 5.19
CA MET A 114 13.54 1.70 6.14
C MET A 114 13.64 1.25 7.61
N PHE A 115 13.13 0.06 7.95
CA PHE A 115 13.21 -0.47 9.31
C PHE A 115 14.62 -0.98 9.66
N LEU A 116 15.29 -1.63 8.71
CA LEU A 116 16.58 -2.25 8.98
C LEU A 116 17.75 -1.27 8.92
N LYS A 117 17.62 -0.10 8.25
CA LYS A 117 18.65 0.97 8.11
C LYS A 117 20.11 0.47 8.11
N GLY A 118 20.35 -0.66 7.47
CA GLY A 118 21.62 -1.37 7.50
C GLY A 118 21.83 -1.96 6.14
N LYS A 119 22.83 -1.43 5.42
CA LYS A 119 23.36 -2.06 4.21
C LYS A 119 23.96 -3.41 4.63
N HIS A 120 23.17 -4.46 4.66
CA HIS A 120 23.68 -5.82 4.75
C HIS A 120 23.41 -6.52 3.43
N GLU A 121 24.40 -6.42 2.54
CA GLU A 121 24.49 -7.26 1.36
C GLU A 121 24.50 -8.72 1.78
N TYR A 122 23.60 -9.52 1.20
CA TYR A 122 23.68 -10.96 1.32
C TYR A 122 24.85 -11.45 0.46
N HIS A 123 25.80 -12.18 1.05
CA HIS A 123 26.84 -12.85 0.28
C HIS A 123 26.21 -13.82 -0.73
N GLY A 124 26.38 -13.52 -2.02
CA GLY A 124 25.92 -14.35 -3.15
C GLY A 124 24.73 -13.80 -3.94
N LEU A 125 24.00 -12.81 -3.41
CA LEU A 125 22.97 -12.07 -4.13
C LEU A 125 23.15 -10.60 -3.78
N ASN A 126 23.42 -9.73 -4.76
CA ASN A 126 23.42 -8.26 -4.60
C ASN A 126 22.00 -7.73 -4.30
N GLN A 127 21.28 -8.32 -3.35
CA GLN A 127 19.91 -7.99 -2.97
C GLN A 127 19.78 -8.05 -1.44
N THR A 128 19.45 -6.91 -0.84
CA THR A 128 19.25 -6.70 0.60
C THR A 128 17.86 -7.16 1.08
N THR A 129 16.96 -7.52 0.16
CA THR A 129 15.56 -7.88 0.45
C THR A 129 15.03 -8.88 -0.58
N LEU A 130 14.33 -9.92 -0.10
CA LEU A 130 13.64 -10.89 -0.94
C LEU A 130 12.14 -10.67 -0.85
N ILE A 131 11.47 -10.62 -2.00
CA ILE A 131 10.00 -10.59 -2.09
C ILE A 131 9.52 -12.04 -2.21
N GLY A 132 8.34 -12.37 -1.66
CA GLY A 132 7.82 -13.74 -1.59
C GLY A 132 7.87 -14.54 -2.90
N SER A 133 7.62 -13.89 -4.05
CA SER A 133 7.73 -14.53 -5.37
C SER A 133 9.16 -15.00 -5.71
N LYS A 134 10.18 -14.20 -5.38
CA LYS A 134 11.60 -14.59 -5.53
C LYS A 134 12.00 -15.66 -4.51
N TYR A 135 11.49 -15.59 -3.28
CA TYR A 135 11.74 -16.61 -2.26
C TYR A 135 11.18 -17.98 -2.69
N SER A 136 9.96 -18.02 -3.20
CA SER A 136 9.35 -19.25 -3.73
C SER A 136 10.14 -19.84 -4.90
N ALA A 137 10.71 -18.99 -5.77
CA ALA A 137 11.54 -19.44 -6.89
C ALA A 137 12.88 -20.04 -6.45
N LEU A 138 13.42 -19.66 -5.28
CA LEU A 138 14.61 -20.28 -4.69
C LEU A 138 14.28 -21.64 -4.08
N ASN A 139 13.11 -21.78 -3.44
CA ASN A 139 12.68 -23.04 -2.83
C ASN A 139 12.40 -24.13 -3.88
N ASN A 140 11.94 -23.76 -5.08
CA ASN A 140 11.71 -24.70 -6.18
C ASN A 140 12.98 -25.14 -6.93
N LYS A 141 14.16 -24.60 -6.60
CA LYS A 141 15.46 -25.07 -7.16
C LYS A 141 16.19 -26.06 -6.26
N THR A 142 15.62 -26.38 -5.09
CA THR A 142 16.20 -27.28 -4.08
C THR A 142 15.36 -28.54 -3.86
N ALA A 143 14.34 -28.77 -4.71
CA ALA A 143 13.54 -29.99 -4.76
C ALA A 143 13.81 -30.78 -6.05
#